data_AF-A0A960C3I7-F1
#
_entry.id   AF-A0A960C3I7-F1
#
_cell.length_a   1.000
_cell.length_b   1.000
_cell.length_c   1.000
_cell.angle_alpha   90.00
_cell.angle_beta   90.00
_cell.angle_gamma   90.00
#
_symmetry.space_group_name_H-M   'P 1'
#
loop_
_entity.id
_entity.type
_entity.pdbx_description
1 polymer ?
#
loop_
_entity_poly.entity_id
_entity_poly.type
_entity_poly.pdbx_seq_one_letter_code
_entity_poly.pdbx_strand_id
1 'polypeptide(L)'
;MTDADERLETLRHGELRLVGRIRSASNATFLCQAMPVGDPEAESVQCVYKPVAGEQPLWDFPDGTLAGRELACYLISAALGWDIVPHTIIRSGPAGPGMVQLWVEQPDEHAEPGLVDLCAPDCVPPEYFSIVTAYDYSGGEVALVHADHPQLRRMAVFDAIVNNA
;
A
#
# COMPACT_ATOMS: atom_id res chain seq x y z
N MET A 1 -24.42 -12.48 -1.86
CA MET A 1 -23.07 -11.95 -2.06
C MET A 1 -22.98 -10.71 -1.20
N THR A 2 -21.90 -10.51 -0.45
CA THR A 2 -21.74 -9.27 0.32
C THR A 2 -21.24 -8.15 -0.59
N ASP A 3 -21.42 -6.89 -0.20
CA ASP A 3 -20.87 -5.73 -0.92
C ASP A 3 -19.35 -5.85 -1.11
N ALA A 4 -18.65 -6.37 -0.10
CA ALA A 4 -17.21 -6.66 -0.20
C ALA A 4 -16.89 -7.71 -1.27
N ASP A 5 -17.69 -8.78 -1.39
CA ASP A 5 -17.49 -9.81 -2.42
C ASP A 5 -17.70 -9.21 -3.83
N GLU A 6 -18.73 -8.37 -4.00
CA GLU A 6 -19.01 -7.67 -5.27
C GLU A 6 -17.88 -6.74 -5.69
N ARG A 7 -17.28 -6.02 -4.73
CA ARG A 7 -16.10 -5.17 -4.97
C ARG A 7 -14.90 -6.01 -5.40
N LEU A 8 -14.64 -7.15 -4.75
CA LEU A 8 -13.52 -8.03 -5.12
C LEU A 8 -13.72 -8.70 -6.49
N GLU A 9 -14.94 -9.09 -6.84
CA GLU A 9 -15.27 -9.62 -8.17
C GLU A 9 -15.12 -8.54 -9.25
N THR A 10 -15.54 -7.31 -8.98
CA THR A 10 -15.32 -6.16 -9.87
C THR A 10 -13.83 -5.88 -10.05
N LEU A 11 -13.05 -5.92 -8.96
CA LEU A 11 -11.60 -5.78 -9.03
C LEU A 11 -10.94 -6.91 -9.83
N ARG A 12 -11.50 -8.12 -9.82
CA ARG A 12 -10.95 -9.30 -10.51
C ARG A 12 -11.30 -9.33 -11.99
N HIS A 13 -12.54 -9.00 -12.35
CA HIS A 13 -13.09 -9.23 -13.69
C HIS A 13 -13.48 -7.95 -14.43
N GLY A 14 -13.66 -6.84 -13.72
CA GLY A 14 -14.04 -5.57 -14.32
C GLY A 14 -12.99 -4.99 -15.26
N GLU A 15 -13.42 -4.20 -16.24
CA GLU A 15 -12.52 -3.54 -17.18
C GLU A 15 -11.62 -2.53 -16.44
N LEU A 16 -10.30 -2.63 -16.60
CA LEU A 16 -9.36 -1.67 -16.02
C LEU A 16 -9.25 -0.42 -16.88
N ARG A 17 -9.85 0.67 -16.39
CA ARG A 17 -9.66 2.00 -16.96
C ARG A 17 -8.54 2.73 -16.25
N LEU A 18 -7.52 3.16 -16.99
CA LEU A 18 -6.47 4.03 -16.44
C LEU A 18 -7.05 5.43 -16.16
N VAL A 19 -6.93 5.89 -14.93
CA VAL A 19 -7.27 7.26 -14.53
C VAL A 19 -6.05 8.16 -14.71
N GLY A 20 -4.88 7.69 -14.30
CA GLY A 20 -3.63 8.44 -14.41
C GLY A 20 -2.40 7.67 -13.95
N ARG A 21 -1.22 8.26 -14.15
CA ARG A 21 0.06 7.72 -13.68
C ARG A 21 0.54 8.47 -12.45
N ILE A 22 0.91 7.74 -11.40
CA ILE A 22 1.55 8.28 -10.20
C ILE A 22 3.04 8.49 -10.52
N ARG A 23 3.45 9.76 -10.67
CA ARG A 23 4.79 10.12 -11.16
C ARG A 23 5.90 10.06 -10.12
N SER A 24 5.56 10.12 -8.84
CA SER A 24 6.52 10.03 -7.73
C SER A 24 7.03 8.60 -7.48
N ALA A 25 6.46 7.59 -8.13
CA ALA A 25 6.85 6.19 -7.96
C ALA A 25 8.05 5.81 -8.85
N SER A 26 9.00 5.06 -8.30
CA SER A 26 10.20 4.57 -9.01
C SER A 26 9.89 3.54 -10.11
N ASN A 27 8.75 2.86 -10.01
CA ASN A 27 8.22 1.90 -10.99
C ASN A 27 6.99 2.47 -11.69
N ALA A 28 6.63 1.96 -12.87
CA ALA A 28 5.39 2.36 -13.52
C ALA A 28 4.18 2.02 -12.63
N THR A 29 3.51 3.04 -12.11
CA THR A 29 2.40 2.90 -11.16
C THR A 29 1.22 3.72 -11.66
N PHE A 30 0.06 3.10 -11.78
CA PHE A 30 -1.14 3.71 -12.34
C PHE A 30 -2.29 3.66 -11.35
N LEU A 31 -3.00 4.77 -11.23
CA LEU A 31 -4.32 4.81 -10.62
C LEU A 31 -5.35 4.36 -11.65
N CYS A 32 -6.19 3.41 -11.27
CA CYS A 32 -7.19 2.81 -12.15
C CYS A 32 -8.57 2.74 -11.47
N GLN A 33 -9.59 2.60 -12.30
CA GLN A 33 -10.92 2.18 -11.93
C GLN A 33 -11.23 0.85 -12.61
N ALA A 34 -11.62 -0.15 -11.83
CA ALA A 34 -12.20 -1.38 -12.34
C ALA A 34 -13.71 -1.18 -12.51
N MET A 35 -14.18 -1.24 -13.76
CA MET A 35 -15.59 -1.04 -14.10
C MET A 35 -16.35 -2.36 -13.98
N PRO A 36 -17.50 -2.40 -13.28
CA PRO A 36 -18.30 -3.61 -13.13
C PRO A 36 -18.81 -4.14 -14.47
N VAL A 37 -19.01 -5.46 -14.54
CA VAL A 37 -19.48 -6.14 -15.75
C VAL A 37 -20.99 -6.28 -15.70
N GLY A 38 -21.69 -5.77 -16.72
CA GLY A 38 -23.12 -6.01 -16.92
C GLY A 38 -24.06 -4.95 -16.36
N ASP A 39 -23.60 -4.10 -15.44
CA ASP A 39 -24.35 -2.94 -14.95
C ASP A 39 -23.50 -1.67 -15.02
N PRO A 40 -23.81 -0.72 -15.94
CA PRO A 40 -23.08 0.53 -16.06
C PRO A 40 -23.37 1.54 -14.94
N GLU A 41 -24.39 1.34 -14.11
CA GLU A 41 -24.69 2.17 -12.94
C GLU A 41 -24.02 1.67 -11.66
N ALA A 42 -23.50 0.44 -11.65
CA ALA A 42 -22.79 -0.11 -10.51
C ALA A 42 -21.47 0.64 -10.25
N GLU A 43 -21.09 0.72 -8.96
CA GLU A 43 -19.93 1.50 -8.54
C GLU A 43 -18.61 0.89 -9.03
N SER A 44 -17.74 1.72 -9.60
CA SER A 44 -16.39 1.30 -9.98
C SER A 44 -15.51 1.11 -8.76
N VAL A 45 -14.58 0.16 -8.81
CA VAL A 45 -13.61 -0.06 -7.73
C VAL A 45 -12.28 0.62 -8.06
N GLN A 46 -11.84 1.53 -7.20
CA GLN A 46 -10.54 2.18 -7.34
C GLN A 46 -9.40 1.24 -6.94
N CYS A 47 -8.34 1.23 -7.73
CA CYS A 47 -7.20 0.35 -7.51
C CYS A 47 -5.89 0.93 -8.05
N VAL A 48 -4.78 0.42 -7.52
CA VAL A 48 -3.43 0.62 -8.07
C VAL A 48 -3.10 -0.53 -9.01
N TYR A 49 -2.56 -0.20 -10.19
CA TYR A 49 -2.04 -1.18 -11.15
C TYR A 49 -0.57 -0.91 -11.43
N LYS A 50 0.27 -1.94 -11.27
CA LYS A 50 1.70 -1.91 -11.62
C LYS A 50 2.01 -3.02 -12.65
N PRO A 51 2.20 -2.69 -13.94
CA PRO A 51 2.58 -3.69 -14.95
C PRO A 51 3.97 -4.25 -14.70
N VAL A 52 4.16 -5.54 -14.98
CA VAL A 52 5.48 -6.19 -14.95
C VAL A 52 6.46 -5.51 -15.91
N ALA A 53 5.99 -5.11 -17.10
CA ALA A 53 6.80 -4.42 -18.09
C ALA A 53 7.32 -3.05 -17.63
N GLY A 54 6.78 -2.50 -16.54
CA GLY A 54 7.19 -1.22 -15.95
C GLY A 54 8.08 -1.35 -14.72
N GLU A 55 8.57 -2.55 -14.43
CA GLU A 55 9.45 -2.83 -13.30
C GLU A 55 10.89 -2.38 -13.57
N GLN A 56 11.54 -1.90 -12.52
CA GLN A 56 12.97 -1.72 -12.37
C GLN A 56 13.42 -2.77 -11.36
N PRO A 57 14.12 -3.83 -11.81
CA PRO A 57 14.55 -4.91 -10.93
C PRO A 57 15.42 -4.42 -9.78
N LEU A 58 15.26 -5.04 -8.62
CA LEU A 58 16.10 -4.79 -7.45
C LEU A 58 17.28 -5.77 -7.43
N TRP A 59 18.44 -5.30 -6.97
CA TRP A 59 19.67 -6.10 -6.96
C TRP A 59 19.61 -7.30 -5.99
N ASP A 60 18.85 -7.16 -4.92
CA ASP A 60 18.62 -8.14 -3.85
C ASP A 60 17.47 -9.12 -4.17
N PHE A 61 16.68 -8.85 -5.22
CA PHE A 61 15.60 -9.72 -5.71
C PHE A 61 15.73 -9.98 -7.22
N PRO A 62 16.73 -10.77 -7.63
CA PRO A 62 17.02 -11.00 -9.06
C PRO A 62 16.00 -11.91 -9.76
N ASP A 63 15.27 -12.72 -9.01
CA ASP A 63 14.32 -13.72 -9.54
C ASP A 63 12.87 -13.24 -9.46
N GLY A 64 12.07 -13.59 -10.47
CA GLY A 64 10.65 -13.29 -10.50
C GLY A 64 10.33 -11.84 -10.88
N THR A 65 9.20 -11.32 -10.37
CA THR A 65 8.70 -9.97 -10.68
C THR A 65 8.33 -9.24 -9.40
N LEU A 66 8.43 -7.91 -9.40
CA LEU A 66 7.97 -7.07 -8.28
C LEU A 66 6.46 -7.19 -8.09
N ALA A 67 5.67 -7.32 -9.17
CA ALA A 67 4.26 -7.63 -9.08
C ALA A 67 3.99 -8.95 -8.34
N GLY A 68 4.82 -9.98 -8.59
CA GLY A 68 4.75 -11.25 -7.88
C GLY A 68 5.06 -11.10 -6.39
N ARG A 69 6.01 -10.23 -6.02
CA ARG A 69 6.31 -9.89 -4.62
C ARG A 69 5.12 -9.23 -3.94
N GLU A 70 4.47 -8.27 -4.60
CA GLU A 70 3.27 -7.60 -4.08
C GLU A 70 2.13 -8.60 -3.79
N LEU A 71 1.88 -9.54 -4.72
CA LEU A 71 0.93 -10.63 -4.49
C LEU A 71 1.36 -11.52 -3.30
N ALA A 72 2.63 -11.91 -3.23
CA ALA A 72 3.14 -12.75 -2.15
C ALA A 72 2.99 -12.07 -0.78
N CYS A 73 3.27 -10.77 -0.68
CA CYS A 73 3.04 -9.98 0.51
C CYS A 73 1.57 -10.01 0.93
N TYR A 74 0.64 -9.81 0.00
CA TYR A 74 -0.80 -9.95 0.29
C TYR A 74 -1.16 -11.35 0.80
N LEU A 75 -0.71 -12.41 0.12
CA LEU A 75 -1.04 -13.79 0.51
C LEU A 75 -0.49 -14.13 1.90
N ILE A 76 0.72 -13.68 2.25
CA ILE A 76 1.29 -13.87 3.59
C ILE A 76 0.50 -13.06 4.62
N SER A 77 0.15 -11.81 4.31
CA SER A 77 -0.65 -10.96 5.19
C SER A 77 -2.02 -11.57 5.50
N ALA A 78 -2.70 -12.10 4.47
CA ALA A 78 -3.98 -12.78 4.59
C ALA A 78 -3.86 -14.09 5.39
N ALA A 79 -2.79 -14.86 5.19
CA ALA A 79 -2.55 -16.10 5.94
C ALA A 79 -2.27 -15.85 7.43
N LEU A 80 -1.64 -14.71 7.77
CA LEU A 80 -1.42 -14.28 9.14
C LEU A 80 -2.67 -13.66 9.80
N GLY A 81 -3.63 -13.19 9.00
CA GLY A 81 -4.84 -12.51 9.47
C GLY A 81 -4.52 -11.17 10.15
N TRP A 82 -3.46 -10.48 9.71
CA TRP A 82 -3.04 -9.19 10.28
C TRP A 82 -3.55 -7.98 9.50
N ASP A 83 -4.18 -8.21 8.33
CA ASP A 83 -4.78 -7.17 7.48
C ASP A 83 -3.84 -6.00 7.17
N ILE A 84 -2.56 -6.30 6.96
CA ILE A 84 -1.50 -5.31 6.70
C ILE A 84 -1.49 -4.86 5.24
N VAL A 85 -1.63 -5.82 4.32
CA VAL A 85 -1.51 -5.56 2.88
C VAL A 85 -2.89 -5.61 2.25
N PRO A 86 -3.31 -4.58 1.50
CA PRO A 86 -4.61 -4.57 0.83
C PRO A 86 -4.74 -5.72 -0.18
N HIS A 87 -5.99 -6.09 -0.49
CA HIS A 87 -6.27 -7.17 -1.43
C HIS A 87 -5.54 -6.94 -2.76
N THR A 88 -4.68 -7.90 -3.12
CA THR A 88 -3.81 -7.81 -4.29
C THR A 88 -3.95 -9.05 -5.15
N ILE A 89 -4.10 -8.86 -6.47
CA ILE A 89 -4.21 -9.93 -7.46
C ILE A 89 -3.25 -9.68 -8.62
N ILE A 90 -2.97 -10.73 -9.40
CA ILE A 90 -2.31 -10.61 -10.70
C ILE A 90 -3.36 -10.80 -11.79
N ARG A 91 -3.41 -9.86 -12.75
CA ARG A 91 -4.21 -10.00 -13.97
C ARG A 91 -3.65 -9.19 -15.13
N SER A 92 -4.19 -9.42 -16.31
CA SER A 92 -3.91 -8.59 -17.49
C SER A 92 -4.55 -7.22 -17.34
N GLY A 93 -3.81 -6.18 -17.71
CA GLY A 93 -4.27 -4.79 -17.81
C GLY A 93 -3.80 -4.11 -19.10
N PRO A 94 -4.06 -2.79 -19.23
CA PRO A 94 -3.79 -2.04 -20.47
C PRO A 94 -2.32 -2.03 -20.93
N ALA A 95 -1.38 -2.31 -20.01
CA ALA A 95 0.06 -2.35 -20.29
C ALA A 95 0.67 -3.76 -20.12
N GLY A 96 -0.15 -4.82 -20.23
CA GLY A 96 0.27 -6.21 -20.05
C GLY A 96 -0.14 -6.81 -18.69
N PRO A 97 0.43 -7.95 -18.27
CA PRO A 97 0.20 -8.50 -16.94
C PRO A 97 0.83 -7.63 -15.86
N GLY A 98 0.18 -7.55 -14.69
CA GLY A 98 0.67 -6.79 -13.54
C GLY A 98 -0.10 -7.08 -12.27
N MET A 99 0.35 -6.49 -11.16
CA MET A 99 -0.42 -6.50 -9.92
C MET A 99 -1.51 -5.45 -9.98
N VAL A 100 -2.66 -5.78 -9.38
CA VAL A 100 -3.77 -4.88 -9.12
C VAL A 100 -4.08 -4.97 -7.63
N GLN A 101 -3.99 -3.86 -6.93
CA GLN A 101 -4.19 -3.76 -5.49
C GLN A 101 -5.33 -2.79 -5.18
N LEU A 102 -6.21 -3.17 -4.27
CA LEU A 102 -7.32 -2.33 -3.84
C LEU A 102 -6.82 -1.01 -3.26
N TRP A 103 -7.45 0.11 -3.65
CA TRP A 103 -7.16 1.41 -3.07
C TRP A 103 -7.69 1.48 -1.62
N VAL A 104 -6.88 2.04 -0.73
CA VAL A 104 -7.26 2.28 0.67
C VAL A 104 -7.36 3.79 0.88
N GLU A 105 -8.51 4.25 1.33
CA GLU A 105 -8.71 5.64 1.70
C GLU A 105 -7.91 5.98 2.96
N GLN A 106 -7.26 7.14 2.95
CA GLN A 106 -6.62 7.64 4.16
C GLN A 106 -7.70 8.10 5.14
N PRO A 107 -7.63 7.71 6.43
CA PRO A 107 -8.54 8.24 7.44
C PRO A 107 -8.34 9.76 7.58
N ASP A 108 -9.42 10.48 7.88
CA ASP A 108 -9.36 11.93 8.11
C ASP A 108 -8.39 12.27 9.27
N GLU A 109 -7.46 13.19 9.05
CA GLU A 109 -6.31 13.59 9.91
C GLU A 109 -6.70 14.25 11.27
N HIS A 110 -7.51 13.60 12.11
CA HIS A 110 -8.06 14.24 13.32
C HIS A 110 -7.62 13.65 14.66
N ALA A 111 -6.70 12.69 14.69
CA ALA A 111 -6.18 12.11 15.93
C ALA A 111 -4.65 12.25 16.01
N GLU A 112 -4.21 13.42 16.51
CA GLU A 112 -2.82 13.68 16.86
C GLU A 112 -2.54 13.23 18.30
N PRO A 113 -1.41 12.57 18.59
CA PRO A 113 -0.43 12.08 17.62
C PRO A 113 -0.85 10.76 16.98
N GLY A 114 -0.50 10.58 15.70
CA GLY A 114 -0.72 9.35 14.95
C GLY A 114 0.15 8.19 15.46
N LEU A 115 0.01 7.01 14.85
CA LEU A 115 0.91 5.87 15.15
C LEU A 115 2.37 6.18 14.78
N VAL A 116 2.57 6.96 13.71
CA VAL A 116 3.85 7.50 13.27
C VAL A 116 3.66 8.99 13.11
N ASP A 117 4.52 9.78 13.75
CA ASP A 117 4.35 11.24 13.78
C ASP A 117 5.68 12.00 13.92
N LEU A 118 5.60 13.33 13.80
CA LEU A 118 6.70 14.26 14.03
C LEU A 118 6.40 15.14 15.24
N CYS A 119 7.33 15.24 16.18
CA CYS A 119 7.24 16.18 17.29
C CYS A 119 8.57 16.90 17.53
N ALA A 120 8.57 17.91 18.40
CA ALA A 120 9.83 18.46 18.90
C ALA A 120 10.60 17.38 19.70
N PRO A 121 11.94 17.30 19.62
CA PRO A 121 12.72 16.26 20.29
C PRO A 121 12.55 16.22 21.82
N ASP A 122 12.20 17.34 22.45
CA ASP A 122 11.91 17.48 23.87
C ASP A 122 10.45 17.23 24.24
N CYS A 123 9.58 17.00 23.25
CA CYS A 123 8.14 16.77 23.39
C CYS A 123 7.70 15.34 23.02
N VAL A 124 8.60 14.36 23.04
CA VAL A 124 8.27 12.96 22.74
C VAL A 124 7.31 12.40 23.82
N PRO A 125 6.12 11.90 23.45
CA PRO A 125 5.18 11.34 24.42
C PRO A 125 5.73 10.07 25.10
N PRO A 126 5.33 9.76 26.35
CA PRO A 126 5.87 8.60 27.08
C PRO A 126 5.64 7.23 26.43
N GLU A 127 4.57 7.07 25.65
CA GLU A 127 4.24 5.81 24.95
C GLU A 127 4.79 5.76 23.52
N TYR A 128 5.80 6.57 23.22
CA TYR A 128 6.42 6.66 21.91
C TYR A 128 7.92 6.41 21.98
N PHE A 129 8.45 5.79 20.94
CA PHE A 129 9.88 5.67 20.70
C PHE A 129 10.35 6.78 19.76
N SER A 130 11.39 7.51 20.15
CA SER A 130 12.11 8.40 19.23
C SER A 130 13.01 7.57 18.33
N ILE A 131 12.82 7.70 17.01
CA ILE A 131 13.46 6.85 16.00
C ILE A 131 14.61 7.59 15.32
N VAL A 132 14.34 8.80 14.80
CA VAL A 132 15.32 9.64 14.10
C VAL A 132 15.05 11.10 14.44
N THR A 133 16.13 11.85 14.71
CA THR A 133 16.08 13.32 14.75
C THR A 133 16.56 13.88 13.41
N ALA A 134 15.84 14.86 12.88
CA ALA A 134 16.12 15.55 11.62
C ALA A 134 15.84 17.04 11.74
N TYR A 135 16.08 17.78 10.65
CA TYR A 135 15.74 19.19 10.54
C TYR A 135 14.59 19.35 9.54
N ASP A 136 13.60 20.17 9.90
CA ASP A 136 12.55 20.60 8.97
C ASP A 136 13.08 21.63 7.94
N TYR A 137 12.20 22.08 7.04
CA TYR A 137 12.57 23.06 6.01
C TYR A 137 12.93 24.45 6.55
N SER A 138 12.57 24.75 7.81
CA SER A 138 12.92 25.99 8.50
C SER A 138 14.23 25.89 9.29
N GLY A 139 14.81 24.69 9.38
CA GLY A 139 16.00 24.40 10.19
C GLY A 139 15.68 24.08 11.65
N GLY A 140 14.41 23.88 12.01
CA GLY A 140 14.00 23.42 13.33
C GLY A 140 14.26 21.93 13.50
N GLU A 141 14.71 21.51 14.68
CA GLU A 141 14.85 20.08 14.99
C GLU A 141 13.48 19.44 15.19
N VAL A 142 13.30 18.28 14.56
CA VAL A 142 12.12 17.43 14.67
C VAL A 142 12.54 16.00 14.94
N ALA A 143 11.73 15.26 15.72
CA ALA A 143 11.90 13.84 15.97
C ALA A 143 10.77 13.06 15.31
N LEU A 144 11.13 12.05 14.50
CA LEU A 144 10.23 11.00 14.04
C LEU A 144 9.97 10.05 15.20
N VAL A 145 8.70 9.91 15.57
CA VAL A 145 8.27 9.09 16.70
C VAL A 145 7.29 8.01 16.27
N HIS A 146 7.43 6.82 16.85
CA HIS A 146 6.51 5.69 16.65
C HIS A 146 5.85 5.34 17.97
N ALA A 147 4.52 5.20 18.00
CA ALA A 147 3.80 4.72 19.18
C ALA A 147 4.21 3.28 19.54
N ASP A 148 4.28 2.93 20.81
CA ASP A 148 4.41 1.53 21.27
C ASP A 148 3.08 0.79 21.11
N HIS A 149 2.66 0.60 19.85
CA HIS A 149 1.35 0.09 19.50
C HIS A 149 1.44 -1.30 18.84
N PRO A 150 0.55 -2.26 19.18
CA PRO A 150 0.54 -3.59 18.58
C PRO A 150 0.49 -3.62 17.05
N GLN A 151 -0.15 -2.64 16.41
CA GLN A 151 -0.22 -2.58 14.95
C GLN A 151 1.16 -2.33 14.32
N LEU A 152 1.96 -1.40 14.86
CA LEU A 152 3.32 -1.16 14.37
C LEU A 152 4.24 -2.36 14.65
N ARG A 153 4.05 -3.05 15.78
CA ARG A 153 4.78 -4.30 16.05
C ARG A 153 4.47 -5.38 15.01
N ARG A 154 3.20 -5.54 14.60
CA ARG A 154 2.82 -6.48 13.53
C ARG A 154 3.40 -6.08 12.19
N MET A 155 3.39 -4.78 11.85
CA MET A 155 4.00 -4.25 10.64
C MET A 155 5.50 -4.59 10.58
N ALA A 156 6.24 -4.28 11.65
CA ALA A 156 7.68 -4.55 11.73
C ALA A 156 8.01 -6.05 11.64
N VAL A 157 7.23 -6.90 12.30
CA VAL A 157 7.40 -8.36 12.20
C VAL A 157 7.05 -8.85 10.80
N PHE A 158 6.01 -8.30 10.18
CA PHE A 158 5.61 -8.65 8.82
C PHE A 158 6.72 -8.32 7.81
N ASP A 159 7.29 -7.11 7.88
CA ASP A 159 8.41 -6.70 7.02
C ASP A 159 9.60 -7.65 7.16
N ALA A 160 9.94 -8.08 8.38
CA ALA A 160 10.98 -9.07 8.60
C ALA A 160 10.64 -10.44 7.99
N ILE A 161 9.37 -10.88 8.05
CA ILE A 161 8.91 -12.16 7.47
C ILE A 161 9.01 -12.14 5.95
N VAL A 162 8.56 -11.06 5.31
CA VAL A 162 8.57 -10.95 3.84
C VAL A 162 9.94 -10.55 3.28
N ASN A 163 10.93 -10.35 4.16
CA ASN A 163 12.24 -9.81 3.82
C ASN A 163 12.10 -8.51 3.02
N ASN A 164 11.31 -7.58 3.57
CA ASN A 164 11.19 -6.23 3.05
C ASN A 164 12.40 -5.41 3.53
N ALA A 165 13.04 -4.68 2.63
CA ALA A 165 14.27 -3.93 2.86
C ALA A 165 14.06 -2.44 2.63
#